data_AF-A0A1G7YJJ7-F1
#
_entry.id   AF-A0A1G7YJJ7-F1
#
_cell.length_a   1.000
_cell.length_b   1.000
_cell.length_c   1.000
_cell.angle_alpha   90.00
_cell.angle_beta   90.00
_cell.angle_gamma   90.00
#
_symmetry.space_group_name_H-M   'P 1'
#
loop_
_entity.id
_entity.type
_entity.pdbx_description
1 polymer ?
#
loop_
_entity_poly.entity_id
_entity_poly.type
_entity_poly.pdbx_seq_one_letter_code
_entity_poly.pdbx_strand_id
1 'polypeptide(L)' 'MGIRDVFAQNLKTLRLARGLSQEELAHRAEVDRTYISSLERCVYGASIDVVDRLAAVLGVEAADLLKRTPEQSGS' A
#
# COMPACT_ATOMS: atom_id res chain seq x y z
N MET A 1 16.47 -2.19 -0.52
CA MET A 1 15.02 -1.98 -0.37
C MET A 1 14.46 -3.00 0.62
N GLY A 2 13.91 -2.54 1.75
CA GLY A 2 13.29 -3.40 2.77
C GLY A 2 11.85 -3.76 2.43
N ILE A 3 11.23 -4.66 3.20
CA ILE A 3 9.83 -5.07 2.98
C ILE A 3 8.84 -3.89 3.09
N ARG A 4 9.16 -2.89 3.92
CA ARG A 4 8.34 -1.67 4.06
C ARG A 4 8.36 -0.80 2.81
N ASP A 5 9.51 -0.70 2.14
CA ASP A 5 9.62 0.03 0.88
C ASP A 5 8.82 -0.64 -0.23
N VAL A 6 8.88 -1.99 -0.30
CA VAL A 6 8.07 -2.79 -1.24
C VAL A 6 6.58 -2.52 -1.01
N PHE A 7 6.15 -2.56 0.24
CA PHE A 7 4.78 -2.24 0.61
C PHE A 7 4.37 -0.82 0.19
N ALA A 8 5.17 0.19 0.53
CA ALA A 8 4.90 1.58 0.20
C ALA A 8 4.74 1.80 -1.32
N GLN A 9 5.65 1.19 -2.09
CA GLN A 9 5.65 1.25 -3.55
C GLN A 9 4.41 0.57 -4.14
N ASN A 10 4.12 -0.67 -3.72
CA ASN A 10 2.99 -1.45 -4.23
C ASN A 10 1.65 -0.81 -3.85
N LEU A 11 1.52 -0.30 -2.63
CA LEU A 11 0.34 0.44 -2.17
C LEU A 11 0.05 1.63 -3.11
N LYS A 12 1.07 2.45 -3.37
CA LYS A 12 0.93 3.60 -4.27
C LYS A 12 0.56 3.19 -5.69
N THR A 13 1.26 2.19 -6.24
CA THR A 13 1.03 1.69 -7.60
C THR A 13 -0.39 1.17 -7.76
N LEU A 14 -0.84 0.31 -6.85
CA LEU A 14 -2.17 -0.30 -6.90
C LEU A 14 -3.28 0.72 -6.65
N ARG A 15 -3.06 1.69 -5.74
CA ARG A 15 -4.00 2.79 -5.52
C ARG A 15 -4.21 3.61 -6.78
N LEU A 16 -3.11 3.99 -7.45
CA LEU A 16 -3.17 4.77 -8.69
C LEU A 16 -3.81 3.97 -9.83
N ALA A 17 -3.52 2.67 -9.94
CA ALA A 17 -4.14 1.78 -10.92
C ALA A 17 -5.67 1.67 -10.75
N ARG A 18 -6.18 1.89 -9.53
CA ARG A 18 -7.61 1.95 -9.21
C ARG A 18 -8.21 3.35 -9.30
N GLY A 19 -7.42 4.36 -9.69
CA GLY A 19 -7.88 5.75 -9.79
C GLY A 19 -8.26 6.38 -8.44
N LEU A 20 -7.80 5.80 -7.31
CA LEU A 20 -8.17 6.28 -5.98
C LEU A 20 -7.22 7.40 -5.52
N SER A 21 -7.77 8.45 -4.90
CA SER A 21 -6.96 9.40 -4.14
C SER A 21 -6.51 8.78 -2.81
N GLN A 22 -5.53 9.40 -2.14
CA GLN A 22 -5.16 8.96 -0.77
C GLN A 22 -6.34 9.09 0.20
N GLU A 23 -7.16 10.12 0.03
CA GLU A 23 -8.35 10.38 0.85
C GLU A 23 -9.42 9.31 0.63
N GLU A 24 -9.69 8.95 -0.63
CA GLU A 24 -10.67 7.93 -0.97
C GLU A 24 -10.24 6.54 -0.46
N LEU A 25 -8.96 6.19 -0.63
CA LEU A 25 -8.43 4.94 -0.09
C LEU A 25 -8.54 4.90 1.44
N ALA A 26 -8.17 6.00 2.11
CA ALA A 26 -8.23 6.10 3.56
C ALA A 26 -9.67 5.93 4.08
N HIS A 27 -10.61 6.64 3.45
CA HIS A 27 -12.03 6.55 3.78
C HIS A 27 -12.56 5.11 3.63
N ARG A 28 -12.29 4.46 2.49
CA ARG A 28 -12.74 3.08 2.24
C ARG A 28 -12.07 2.04 3.14
N ALA A 29 -10.82 2.27 3.53
CA ALA A 29 -10.07 1.37 4.42
C ALA A 29 -10.28 1.67 5.91
N GLU A 30 -11.12 2.67 6.24
CA GLU A 30 -11.38 3.11 7.62
C GLU A 30 -10.09 3.43 8.38
N VAL A 31 -9.23 4.24 7.74
CA VAL A 31 -7.98 4.75 8.31
C VAL A 31 -7.81 6.24 8.01
N ASP A 32 -6.86 6.88 8.69
CA ASP A 32 -6.57 8.29 8.47
C ASP A 32 -5.82 8.53 7.14
N ARG A 33 -6.19 9.59 6.40
CA ARG A 33 -5.52 9.99 5.16
C ARG A 33 -4.01 10.26 5.35
N THR A 34 -3.63 10.89 6.46
CA THR A 34 -2.23 11.13 6.82
C THR A 34 -1.48 9.83 7.08
N TYR A 35 -2.17 8.79 7.55
CA TYR A 35 -1.61 7.46 7.71
C TYR A 35 -1.32 6.83 6.34
N ILE A 36 -2.27 6.84 5.40
CA ILE A 36 -2.02 6.41 3.99
C ILE A 36 -0.82 7.15 3.40
N SER A 37 -0.81 8.48 3.55
CA SER A 37 0.28 9.33 3.07
C SER A 37 1.65 8.94 3.66
N SER A 38 1.67 8.55 4.93
CA SER A 38 2.87 8.12 5.65
C SER A 38 3.31 6.70 5.26
N LEU A 39 2.36 5.80 5.01
CA LEU A 39 2.61 4.46 4.49
C LEU A 39 3.26 4.51 3.09
N GLU A 40 2.73 5.33 2.17
CA GLU A 40 3.31 5.49 0.83
C GLU A 40 4.70 6.15 0.82
N ARG A 41 5.07 6.84 1.90
CA ARG A 41 6.42 7.41 2.11
C ARG A 41 7.33 6.51 2.96
N CYS A 42 6.90 5.30 3.33
CA CYS A 42 7.65 4.39 4.18
C CYS A 42 8.01 4.96 5.57
N VAL A 43 7.25 5.94 6.08
CA VAL A 43 7.50 6.56 7.40
C VAL A 43 7.06 5.63 8.53
N TYR A 44 5.96 4.91 8.34
CA TYR A 44 5.42 3.93 9.29
C TYR A 44 5.25 2.57 8.63
N GLY A 45 5.28 1.52 9.46
CA GLY A 45 4.80 0.21 9.06
C GLY A 45 3.28 0.11 9.18
N ALA A 46 2.65 -0.62 8.26
CA ALA A 46 1.28 -1.08 8.42
C ALA A 46 1.23 -2.27 9.38
N SER A 47 0.19 -2.36 10.22
CA SER A 47 -0.14 -3.63 10.88
C SER A 47 -0.70 -4.62 9.86
N ILE A 48 -0.71 -5.90 10.19
CA ILE A 48 -1.25 -6.93 9.29
C ILE A 48 -2.74 -6.69 8.97
N ASP A 49 -3.52 -6.21 9.93
CA ASP A 49 -4.94 -5.87 9.74
C ASP A 49 -5.13 -4.66 8.80
N VAL A 50 -4.19 -3.71 8.80
CA VAL A 50 -4.20 -2.59 7.85
C VAL A 50 -3.84 -3.09 6.45
N VAL A 51 -2.86 -3.99 6.33
CA VAL A 51 -2.51 -4.58 5.03
C VAL A 51 -3.72 -5.30 4.43
N ASP A 52 -4.41 -6.11 5.23
CA ASP A 52 -5.61 -6.86 4.81
C ASP A 52 -6.74 -5.92 4.35
N ARG A 53 -7.06 -4.89 5.15
CA ARG A 53 -8.09 -3.90 4.77
C ARG A 53 -7.74 -3.15 3.49
N LEU A 54 -6.49 -2.73 3.33
CA LEU A 54 -6.05 -2.05 2.11
C LEU A 54 -6.13 -2.98 0.90
N ALA A 55 -5.74 -4.24 1.06
CA ALA A 55 -5.84 -5.25 0.01
C ALA A 55 -7.30 -5.47 -0.41
N ALA A 56 -8.22 -5.56 0.54
CA ALA A 56 -9.65 -5.71 0.30
C ALA A 56 -10.23 -4.51 -0.48
N VAL A 57 -9.92 -3.28 -0.08
CA VAL A 57 -10.37 -2.05 -0.79
C VAL A 57 -9.79 -1.97 -2.19
N LEU A 58 -8.54 -2.40 -2.34
CA LEU A 58 -7.88 -2.48 -3.63
C LEU A 58 -8.33 -3.71 -4.43
N GLY A 59 -9.08 -4.67 -3.88
CA GLY A 59 -9.43 -5.91 -4.61
C GLY A 59 -8.20 -6.67 -5.12
N VAL A 60 -7.22 -6.89 -4.25
CA VAL A 60 -6.02 -7.70 -4.49
C VAL A 60 -5.74 -8.57 -3.26
N GLU A 61 -4.81 -9.52 -3.37
CA GLU A 61 -4.36 -10.27 -2.21
C GLU A 61 -3.40 -9.44 -1.36
N ALA A 62 -3.41 -9.62 -0.04
CA ALA A 62 -2.44 -8.97 0.86
C ALA A 62 -0.98 -9.27 0.48
N ALA A 63 -0.74 -10.45 -0.08
CA ALA A 63 0.57 -10.84 -0.59
C ALA A 63 1.04 -9.96 -1.76
N ASP A 64 0.14 -9.43 -2.58
CA ASP A 64 0.50 -8.54 -3.71
C ASP A 64 1.08 -7.22 -3.21
N LEU A 65 0.62 -6.73 -2.05
CA LEU A 65 1.20 -5.56 -1.40
C LEU A 65 2.62 -5.81 -0.89
N LEU A 66 3.02 -7.07 -0.67
CA LEU A 66 4.33 -7.44 -0.12
C LEU A 66 5.26 -8.08 -1.16
N LYS A 67 4.77 -8.32 -2.38
CA LYS A 67 5.47 -9.02 -3.45
C LYS A 67 6.53 -8.12 -4.08
N ARG A 68 7.77 -8.62 -4.14
CA ARG A 68 8.83 -7.99 -4.93
C ARG A 68 8.59 -8.26 -6.41
N THR A 69 8.41 -7.21 -7.21
CA THR A 69 8.31 -7.31 -8.67
C THR A 69 9.72 -7.44 -9.27
N PRO A 70 9.97 -8.30 -10.27
CA PRO A 70 11.29 -8.50 -10.86
C PRO A 70 11.92 -7.21 -11.43
N GLU A 71 11.12 -6.20 -11.80
CA GLU A 71 11.60 -4.87 -12.19
C GLU A 71 12.26 -4.08 -11.06
N GLN A 72 12.16 -4.56 -9.82
CA GLN A 72 12.72 -3.96 -8.61
C GLN A 72 13.98 -4.72 -8.11
N SER A 73 14.37 -5.79 -8.79
CA SER A 73 15.60 -6.56 -8.54
C SER A 73 16.70 -6.11 -9.50
N GLY A 74 17.03 -4.82 -9.50
CA GLY A 74 17.93 -4.25 -10.50
C GLY A 74 18.52 -2.92 -10.07
N SER A 75 19.38 -2.94 -9.05
CA SER A 75 20.57 -2.09 -8.86
C SER A 75 21.33 -2.57 -7.64
#